data_AF-A0A9D7C3J0-F1
#
_entry.id   AF-A0A9D7C3J0-F1
#
_cell.length_a   1.000
_cell.length_b   1.000
_cell.length_c   1.000
_cell.angle_alpha   90.00
_cell.angle_beta   90.00
_cell.angle_gamma   90.00
#
_symmetry.space_group_name_H-M   'P 1'
#
loop_
_entity.id
_entity.type
_entity.pdbx_description
1 polymer ?
#
loop_
_entity_poly.entity_id
_entity_poly.type
_entity_poly.pdbx_seq_one_letter_code
_entity_poly.pdbx_strand_id
1 'polypeptide(L)'
;MIKKILLLSFISIVTFGIVSSTMNSAHSNGSGAPTGNTGSPADNKTCAQTSCHPGPATAIAGAITSDVPASGYVPGNTYTITATVSDPSLVKFGFQISPQNTTGTLLGTMALLNTTTTKFTSASSKYITHKSTGTSFPSHTASWSFSWTAPVSGTGAVTFYGAFNFTNNNEDESGDQIRTSTLTIQEDFGVGINDAKDLVALQLYPNPATDNIQLSYSLNSTQRVVISLYNLSGSKITELVNETQQAGNYNAAYSLSDYSTGVYMIVLKTGEQTLTRKVVKL
;
A
#
# COMPACT_ATOMS: atom_id res chain seq x y z
N MET A 1 76.97 53.34 -44.96
CA MET A 1 76.56 52.11 -45.67
C MET A 1 75.39 51.49 -44.92
N ILE A 2 74.26 51.42 -45.60
CA ILE A 2 72.98 50.87 -45.15
C ILE A 2 73.11 49.34 -45.00
N LYS A 3 72.53 48.78 -43.93
CA LYS A 3 71.85 47.47 -43.98
C LYS A 3 70.78 47.42 -42.88
N LYS A 4 69.54 47.66 -43.31
CA LYS A 4 68.32 47.39 -42.53
C LYS A 4 68.16 45.87 -42.45
N ILE A 5 68.01 45.33 -41.24
CA ILE A 5 67.57 43.96 -41.02
C ILE A 5 66.21 44.06 -40.32
N LEU A 6 65.15 43.74 -41.07
CA LEU A 6 63.82 43.48 -40.52
C LEU A 6 63.90 42.18 -39.71
N LEU A 7 63.58 42.23 -38.42
CA LEU A 7 63.24 41.04 -37.65
C LEU A 7 61.72 41.00 -37.49
N LEU A 8 61.10 40.03 -38.15
CA LEU A 8 59.68 39.75 -38.10
C LEU A 8 59.29 39.22 -36.70
N SER A 9 58.37 39.91 -36.06
CA SER A 9 57.72 39.49 -34.82
C SER A 9 56.75 38.33 -35.09
N PHE A 10 57.04 37.13 -34.60
CA PHE A 10 56.08 36.03 -34.50
C PHE A 10 55.32 36.16 -33.18
N ILE A 11 54.12 36.73 -33.22
CA ILE A 11 53.17 36.64 -32.10
C ILE A 11 52.41 35.33 -32.30
N SER A 12 52.76 34.30 -31.53
CA SER A 12 51.97 33.08 -31.44
C SER A 12 50.80 33.35 -30.49
N ILE A 13 49.64 33.71 -31.04
CA ILE A 13 48.39 33.76 -30.28
C ILE A 13 47.97 32.31 -30.01
N VAL A 14 48.26 31.81 -28.81
CA VAL A 14 47.61 30.61 -28.30
C VAL A 14 46.23 31.05 -27.82
N THR A 15 45.24 30.95 -28.70
CA THR A 15 43.83 30.96 -28.27
C THR A 15 43.57 29.67 -27.51
N PHE A 16 43.65 29.74 -26.18
CA PHE A 16 43.09 28.71 -25.32
C PHE A 16 41.57 28.85 -25.43
N GLY A 17 40.97 28.09 -26.33
CA GLY A 17 39.53 27.94 -26.37
C GLY A 17 39.10 27.33 -25.05
N ILE A 18 38.56 28.16 -24.15
CA ILE A 18 37.78 27.64 -23.04
C ILE A 18 36.51 27.09 -23.69
N VAL A 19 36.58 25.82 -24.08
CA VAL A 19 35.37 25.01 -24.22
C VAL A 19 34.84 24.94 -22.80
N SER A 20 33.97 25.89 -22.43
CA SER A 20 33.08 25.72 -21.31
C SER A 20 32.09 24.65 -21.75
N SER A 21 32.55 23.38 -21.76
CA SER A 21 31.64 22.29 -21.54
C SER A 21 31.04 22.62 -20.18
N THR A 22 29.78 23.05 -20.19
CA THR A 22 28.94 22.87 -19.02
C THR A 22 28.99 21.37 -18.77
N MET A 23 29.94 20.94 -17.94
CA MET A 23 29.91 19.63 -17.36
C MET A 23 28.62 19.66 -16.55
N ASN A 24 27.54 19.17 -17.17
CA ASN A 24 26.47 18.57 -16.43
C ASN A 24 27.17 17.43 -15.72
N SER A 25 27.64 17.70 -14.50
CA SER A 25 27.88 16.65 -13.54
C SER A 25 26.55 15.93 -13.43
N ALA A 26 26.39 14.85 -14.21
CA ALA A 26 25.48 13.78 -13.89
C ALA A 26 26.01 13.23 -12.58
N HIS A 27 25.67 13.92 -11.49
CA HIS A 27 25.89 13.41 -10.15
C HIS A 27 24.98 12.19 -10.08
N SER A 28 25.56 11.01 -10.35
CA SER A 28 25.03 9.76 -9.82
C SER A 28 24.95 9.98 -8.31
N ASN A 29 23.77 10.37 -7.84
CA ASN A 29 23.58 10.75 -6.47
C ASN A 29 23.52 9.44 -5.66
N GLY A 30 24.67 8.78 -5.50
CA GLY A 30 24.81 7.59 -4.68
C GLY A 30 24.43 7.84 -3.22
N SER A 31 24.16 9.10 -2.85
CA SER A 31 23.62 9.46 -1.56
C SER A 31 22.09 9.39 -1.47
N GLY A 32 21.36 9.15 -2.57
CA GLY A 32 19.90 9.06 -2.61
C GLY A 32 19.26 9.77 -3.82
N ALA A 33 18.04 9.40 -4.17
CA ALA A 33 17.31 9.97 -5.31
C ALA A 33 16.75 11.40 -5.03
N PRO A 34 16.67 12.28 -6.04
CA PRO A 34 15.98 13.57 -5.95
C PRO A 34 14.48 13.42 -5.64
N THR A 35 13.90 14.33 -4.86
CA THR A 35 12.47 14.30 -4.49
C THR A 35 11.55 14.20 -5.71
N GLY A 36 10.52 13.37 -5.61
CA GLY A 36 9.47 13.26 -6.62
C GLY A 36 9.82 12.36 -7.80
N ASN A 37 10.65 11.33 -7.58
CA ASN A 37 11.06 10.37 -8.60
C ASN A 37 10.46 8.98 -8.33
N THR A 38 9.27 8.89 -7.74
CA THR A 38 8.64 7.60 -7.37
C THR A 38 7.86 6.94 -8.50
N GLY A 39 7.60 7.68 -9.59
CA GLY A 39 6.70 7.23 -10.64
C GLY A 39 5.21 7.36 -10.29
N SER A 40 4.86 8.08 -9.22
CA SER A 40 3.46 8.39 -8.96
C SER A 40 2.85 9.25 -10.09
N PRO A 41 1.52 9.22 -10.29
CA PRO A 41 0.86 10.07 -11.27
C PRO A 41 1.17 11.56 -11.12
N ALA A 42 1.35 12.05 -9.88
CA ALA A 42 1.64 13.44 -9.60
C ALA A 42 3.13 13.80 -9.74
N ASP A 43 4.03 12.87 -9.40
CA ASP A 43 5.46 13.02 -9.69
C ASP A 43 5.68 13.06 -11.21
N ASN A 44 4.94 12.23 -11.94
CA ASN A 44 4.98 12.05 -13.40
C ASN A 44 6.41 11.81 -13.94
N LYS A 45 7.29 11.25 -13.10
CA LYS A 45 8.68 10.94 -13.44
C LYS A 45 9.26 9.90 -12.47
N THR A 46 10.33 9.27 -12.92
CA THR A 46 11.22 8.43 -12.10
C THR A 46 12.67 8.89 -12.30
N CYS A 47 13.65 8.16 -11.77
CA CYS A 47 15.06 8.35 -12.15
C CYS A 47 15.38 7.80 -13.57
N ALA A 48 14.41 7.20 -14.27
CA ALA A 48 14.56 6.74 -15.65
C ALA A 48 14.48 7.94 -16.61
N GLN A 49 15.60 8.64 -16.78
CA GLN A 49 15.72 9.87 -17.55
C GLN A 49 17.03 9.85 -18.34
N THR A 50 17.06 10.53 -19.49
CA THR A 50 18.25 10.59 -20.35
C THR A 50 19.51 11.08 -19.63
N SER A 51 19.37 11.96 -18.65
CA SER A 51 20.47 12.53 -17.85
C SER A 51 20.58 11.95 -16.44
N CYS A 52 19.78 10.93 -16.12
CA CYS A 52 19.92 10.11 -14.92
C CYS A 52 20.11 8.69 -15.43
N HIS A 53 19.22 7.72 -15.17
CA HIS A 53 19.38 6.37 -15.71
C HIS A 53 18.67 6.20 -17.06
N PRO A 54 19.38 6.04 -18.21
CA PRO A 54 18.75 5.96 -19.51
C PRO A 54 17.97 4.66 -19.71
N GLY A 55 16.74 4.77 -20.21
CA GLY A 55 15.85 3.64 -20.48
C GLY A 55 14.47 3.84 -19.88
N PRO A 56 13.50 2.97 -20.21
CA PRO A 56 12.17 3.02 -19.61
C PRO A 56 12.19 2.47 -18.17
N ALA A 57 11.36 3.05 -17.30
CA ALA A 57 11.00 2.39 -16.06
C ALA A 57 9.99 1.25 -16.35
N THR A 58 10.17 0.08 -15.73
CA THR A 58 9.25 -1.04 -15.90
C THR A 58 8.65 -1.50 -14.57
N ALA A 59 7.38 -1.92 -14.57
CA ALA A 59 6.69 -2.28 -13.34
C ALA A 59 7.14 -3.66 -12.80
N ILE A 60 7.22 -3.77 -11.48
CA ILE A 60 7.39 -5.03 -10.73
C ILE A 60 6.34 -5.13 -9.63
N ALA A 61 5.78 -6.32 -9.44
CA ALA A 61 4.78 -6.57 -8.41
C ALA A 61 5.43 -6.88 -7.06
N GLY A 62 4.80 -6.45 -5.95
CA GLY A 62 5.15 -6.89 -4.61
C GLY A 62 6.46 -6.37 -4.03
N ALA A 63 7.11 -5.38 -4.66
CA ALA A 63 8.34 -4.80 -4.13
C ALA A 63 8.09 -3.88 -2.92
N ILE A 64 6.84 -3.47 -2.68
CA ILE A 64 6.42 -2.72 -1.50
C ILE A 64 5.40 -3.57 -0.74
N THR A 65 5.66 -3.81 0.54
CA THR A 65 4.78 -4.56 1.46
C THR A 65 4.57 -3.79 2.75
N SER A 66 3.61 -4.22 3.56
CA SER A 66 3.32 -3.63 4.86
C SER A 66 2.86 -4.67 5.88
N ASP A 67 2.94 -4.33 7.16
CA ASP A 67 2.28 -5.04 8.25
C ASP A 67 0.83 -4.58 8.53
N VAL A 68 0.30 -3.68 7.70
CA VAL A 68 -1.12 -3.28 7.76
C VAL A 68 -2.01 -4.52 7.58
N PRO A 69 -3.02 -4.74 8.45
CA PRO A 69 -3.97 -5.83 8.29
C PRO A 69 -4.67 -5.82 6.93
N ALA A 70 -5.13 -7.00 6.49
CA ALA A 70 -5.89 -7.12 5.25
C ALA A 70 -7.19 -6.29 5.24
N SER A 71 -7.72 -5.93 6.41
CA SER A 71 -8.90 -5.07 6.55
C SER A 71 -8.62 -3.60 6.21
N GLY A 72 -7.36 -3.18 6.25
CA GLY A 72 -6.94 -1.80 6.04
C GLY A 72 -6.21 -1.19 7.23
N TYR A 73 -5.85 0.08 7.10
CA TYR A 73 -5.20 0.84 8.16
C TYR A 73 -6.25 1.48 9.09
N VAL A 74 -5.94 1.53 10.39
CA VAL A 74 -6.71 2.33 11.35
C VAL A 74 -6.08 3.72 11.44
N PRO A 75 -6.84 4.82 11.29
CA PRO A 75 -6.31 6.18 11.37
C PRO A 75 -5.46 6.44 12.62
N GLY A 76 -4.29 7.07 12.43
CA GLY A 76 -3.36 7.38 13.52
C GLY A 76 -2.49 6.21 14.03
N ASN A 77 -2.78 4.96 13.66
CA ASN A 77 -1.90 3.84 13.98
C ASN A 77 -0.62 3.89 13.14
N THR A 78 0.45 3.32 13.69
CA THR A 78 1.76 3.24 13.02
C THR A 78 2.01 1.82 12.54
N TYR A 79 2.45 1.73 11.28
CA TYR A 79 2.72 0.50 10.54
C TYR A 79 4.13 0.52 9.98
N THR A 80 4.67 -0.65 9.68
CA THR A 80 5.93 -0.83 8.98
C THR A 80 5.65 -1.03 7.50
N ILE A 81 6.29 -0.20 6.67
CA ILE A 81 6.34 -0.38 5.23
C ILE A 81 7.73 -0.90 4.87
N THR A 82 7.79 -1.94 4.05
CA THR A 82 9.04 -2.58 3.63
C THR A 82 9.15 -2.59 2.12
N ALA A 83 10.30 -2.16 1.63
CA ALA A 83 10.66 -2.12 0.24
C ALA A 83 11.71 -3.18 -0.03
N THR A 84 11.39 -4.19 -0.84
CA THR A 84 12.28 -5.33 -1.10
C THR A 84 12.40 -5.59 -2.61
N VAL A 85 13.63 -5.68 -3.10
CA VAL A 85 13.94 -6.03 -4.48
C VAL A 85 15.10 -7.00 -4.53
N SER A 86 15.13 -7.87 -5.54
CA SER A 86 16.19 -8.86 -5.70
C SER A 86 16.53 -9.07 -7.17
N ASP A 87 17.80 -9.28 -7.46
CA ASP A 87 18.30 -9.70 -8.77
C ASP A 87 19.48 -10.65 -8.57
N PRO A 88 19.49 -11.86 -9.18
CA PRO A 88 20.55 -12.86 -8.98
C PRO A 88 21.96 -12.40 -9.34
N SER A 89 22.08 -11.35 -10.16
CA SER A 89 23.35 -10.86 -10.70
C SER A 89 23.80 -9.54 -10.09
N LEU A 90 22.91 -8.81 -9.43
CA LEU A 90 23.20 -7.48 -8.90
C LEU A 90 23.39 -7.50 -7.39
N VAL A 91 24.27 -6.63 -6.92
CA VAL A 91 24.59 -6.46 -5.50
C VAL A 91 24.44 -5.02 -5.04
N LYS A 92 23.96 -4.12 -5.92
CA LYS A 92 23.68 -2.74 -5.57
C LYS A 92 22.31 -2.32 -6.06
N PHE A 93 21.59 -1.64 -5.18
CA PHE A 93 20.23 -1.20 -5.43
C PHE A 93 20.01 0.18 -4.80
N GLY A 94 19.09 0.95 -5.38
CA GLY A 94 18.61 2.22 -4.82
C GLY A 94 17.09 2.28 -4.86
N PHE A 95 16.49 3.18 -4.10
CA PHE A 95 15.05 3.39 -4.12
C PHE A 95 14.65 4.83 -3.78
N GLN A 96 13.40 5.17 -4.09
CA GLN A 96 12.63 6.23 -3.45
C GLN A 96 11.17 5.79 -3.30
N ILE A 97 10.56 6.04 -2.14
CA ILE A 97 9.13 5.76 -1.88
C ILE A 97 8.44 6.97 -1.24
N SER A 98 7.16 7.17 -1.58
CA SER A 98 6.28 8.13 -0.93
C SER A 98 4.82 7.65 -0.89
N PRO A 99 4.09 7.89 0.21
CA PRO A 99 2.64 7.70 0.28
C PRO A 99 1.89 8.87 -0.35
N GLN A 100 1.01 8.61 -1.32
CA GLN A 100 0.20 9.62 -2.01
C GLN A 100 -1.24 9.13 -2.22
N ASN A 101 -2.17 10.04 -2.49
CA ASN A 101 -3.43 9.71 -3.16
C ASN A 101 -3.33 9.89 -4.69
N THR A 102 -4.42 9.65 -5.39
CA THR A 102 -4.52 9.79 -6.86
C THR A 102 -4.30 11.21 -7.37
N THR A 103 -4.41 12.23 -6.52
CA THR A 103 -4.15 13.63 -6.87
C THR A 103 -2.73 14.10 -6.50
N GLY A 104 -1.90 13.23 -5.92
CA GLY A 104 -0.53 13.56 -5.50
C GLY A 104 -0.38 14.14 -4.09
N THR A 105 -1.46 14.18 -3.31
CA THR A 105 -1.39 14.65 -1.93
C THR A 105 -0.61 13.64 -1.10
N LEU A 106 0.39 14.09 -0.34
CA LEU A 106 1.22 13.22 0.49
C LEU A 106 0.55 12.86 1.81
N LEU A 107 0.27 11.58 2.07
CA LEU A 107 -0.61 11.12 3.15
C LEU A 107 0.10 10.38 4.30
N GLY A 108 -0.37 10.62 5.52
CA GLY A 108 0.22 10.06 6.75
C GLY A 108 1.60 10.65 7.09
N THR A 109 2.26 10.13 8.11
CA THR A 109 3.58 10.62 8.57
C THR A 109 4.61 9.50 8.43
N MET A 110 5.77 9.82 7.86
CA MET A 110 6.83 8.85 7.64
C MET A 110 7.93 9.04 8.70
N ALA A 111 8.57 7.95 9.14
CA ALA A 111 9.72 7.97 10.03
C ALA A 111 10.77 6.91 9.63
N LEU A 112 12.05 7.27 9.76
CA LEU A 112 13.17 6.39 9.43
C LEU A 112 13.37 5.36 10.54
N LEU A 113 13.42 4.07 10.18
CA LEU A 113 13.82 3.01 11.12
C LEU A 113 15.34 2.81 11.14
N ASN A 114 16.03 3.06 10.02
CA ASN A 114 17.48 2.96 9.93
C ASN A 114 18.06 4.24 9.30
N THR A 115 18.49 5.16 10.15
CA THR A 115 19.10 6.42 9.72
C THR A 115 20.52 6.24 9.17
N THR A 116 21.15 5.08 9.34
CA THR A 116 22.46 4.78 8.73
C THR A 116 22.32 4.51 7.24
N THR A 117 21.25 3.84 6.80
CA THR A 117 21.07 3.40 5.41
C THR A 117 20.00 4.17 4.64
N THR A 118 19.12 4.90 5.33
CA THR A 118 18.02 5.66 4.72
C THR A 118 17.99 7.10 5.18
N LYS A 119 17.34 7.96 4.38
CA LYS A 119 17.12 9.37 4.66
C LYS A 119 15.83 9.86 4.02
N PHE A 120 15.31 10.98 4.52
CA PHE A 120 14.36 11.78 3.75
C PHE A 120 15.06 12.50 2.60
N THR A 121 14.33 12.79 1.53
CA THR A 121 14.84 13.71 0.51
C THR A 121 14.89 15.14 1.06
N SER A 122 15.72 16.00 0.46
CA SER A 122 15.98 17.35 0.99
C SER A 122 14.74 18.26 1.01
N ALA A 123 13.74 17.99 0.18
CA ALA A 123 12.56 18.84 0.02
C ALA A 123 11.30 18.29 0.70
N SER A 124 11.34 17.10 1.31
CA SER A 124 10.15 16.51 1.91
C SER A 124 10.47 15.43 2.94
N SER A 125 9.77 15.47 4.07
CA SER A 125 9.77 14.43 5.10
C SER A 125 8.88 13.23 4.75
N LYS A 126 8.35 13.15 3.52
CA LYS A 126 7.47 12.04 3.09
C LYS A 126 8.00 11.26 1.90
N TYR A 127 9.11 11.68 1.31
CA TYR A 127 9.88 10.86 0.38
C TYR A 127 11.09 10.28 1.12
N ILE A 128 11.15 8.96 1.24
CA ILE A 128 12.31 8.26 1.79
C ILE A 128 13.13 7.71 0.64
N THR A 129 14.45 7.83 0.76
CA THR A 129 15.44 7.28 -0.17
C THR A 129 16.61 6.66 0.62
N HIS A 130 17.52 6.02 -0.11
CA HIS A 130 18.72 5.40 0.42
C HIS A 130 19.82 6.44 0.72
N LYS A 131 20.77 6.07 1.56
CA LYS A 131 22.12 6.65 1.66
C LYS A 131 23.11 5.76 0.92
N SER A 132 24.33 6.23 0.68
CA SER A 132 25.40 5.43 0.04
C SER A 132 25.68 4.11 0.78
N THR A 133 25.68 4.16 2.11
CA THR A 133 25.78 3.02 3.03
C THR A 133 24.59 2.05 2.97
N GLY A 134 23.49 2.43 2.32
CA GLY A 134 22.27 1.63 2.17
C GLY A 134 22.05 1.09 0.77
N THR A 135 23.11 0.99 -0.06
CA THR A 135 23.00 0.54 -1.46
C THR A 135 23.59 -0.83 -1.73
N SER A 136 24.48 -1.36 -0.88
CA SER A 136 25.20 -2.62 -1.13
C SER A 136 24.57 -3.80 -0.41
N PHE A 137 24.21 -4.82 -1.18
CA PHE A 137 23.54 -6.04 -0.73
C PHE A 137 24.20 -7.27 -1.37
N PRO A 138 25.28 -7.81 -0.76
CA PRO A 138 25.94 -9.03 -1.24
C PRO A 138 25.03 -10.27 -1.27
N SER A 139 23.88 -10.21 -0.60
CA SER A 139 22.83 -11.23 -0.61
C SER A 139 21.95 -11.22 -1.88
N HIS A 140 22.21 -10.34 -2.84
CA HIS A 140 21.39 -10.15 -4.04
C HIS A 140 19.96 -9.68 -3.78
N THR A 141 19.66 -9.29 -2.53
CA THR A 141 18.34 -8.83 -2.08
C THR A 141 18.49 -7.58 -1.24
N ALA A 142 17.96 -6.47 -1.72
CA ALA A 142 17.84 -5.24 -0.98
C ALA A 142 16.54 -5.21 -0.18
N SER A 143 16.61 -4.71 1.06
CA SER A 143 15.44 -4.48 1.88
C SER A 143 15.61 -3.22 2.72
N TRP A 144 14.62 -2.33 2.67
CA TRP A 144 14.56 -1.13 3.48
C TRP A 144 13.19 -1.01 4.12
N SER A 145 13.15 -0.77 5.43
CA SER A 145 11.91 -0.58 6.17
C SER A 145 11.84 0.81 6.81
N PHE A 146 10.63 1.34 6.92
CA PHE A 146 10.33 2.61 7.55
C PHE A 146 8.96 2.57 8.21
N SER A 147 8.75 3.42 9.20
CA SER A 147 7.46 3.55 9.87
C SER A 147 6.58 4.54 9.12
N TRP A 148 5.29 4.22 9.08
CA TRP A 148 4.24 5.07 8.55
C TRP A 148 3.09 5.16 9.54
N THR A 149 2.86 6.35 10.07
CA THR A 149 1.66 6.67 10.86
C THR A 149 0.55 7.05 9.89
N ALA A 150 -0.54 6.27 9.90
CA ALA A 150 -1.69 6.45 9.04
C ALA A 150 -2.33 7.85 9.21
N PRO A 151 -2.90 8.43 8.14
CA PRO A 151 -3.54 9.74 8.18
C PRO A 151 -4.81 9.75 9.04
N VAL A 152 -5.39 10.95 9.22
CA VAL A 152 -6.66 11.13 9.94
C VAL A 152 -7.81 10.39 9.27
N SER A 153 -8.87 10.09 10.03
CA SER A 153 -10.02 9.37 9.50
C SER A 153 -10.73 10.12 8.38
N GLY A 154 -11.29 9.39 7.42
CA GLY A 154 -11.96 9.92 6.23
C GLY A 154 -10.99 10.31 5.12
N THR A 155 -9.71 9.94 5.22
CA THR A 155 -8.71 10.19 4.18
C THR A 155 -8.91 9.26 2.98
N GLY A 156 -9.40 8.04 3.20
CA GLY A 156 -9.55 7.03 2.18
C GLY A 156 -8.22 6.36 1.79
N ALA A 157 -8.17 5.68 0.65
CA ALA A 157 -7.02 4.88 0.28
C ALA A 157 -5.70 5.68 0.20
N VAL A 158 -4.61 5.06 0.67
CA VAL A 158 -3.25 5.57 0.53
C VAL A 158 -2.47 4.64 -0.38
N THR A 159 -1.82 5.19 -1.41
CA THR A 159 -0.95 4.43 -2.31
C THR A 159 0.50 4.82 -2.07
N PHE A 160 1.32 3.85 -1.69
CA PHE A 160 2.77 3.97 -1.72
C PHE A 160 3.23 3.77 -3.16
N TYR A 161 3.90 4.77 -3.71
CA TYR A 161 4.58 4.68 -4.99
C TYR A 161 6.07 4.56 -4.73
N GLY A 162 6.73 3.64 -5.43
CA GLY A 162 8.16 3.42 -5.32
C GLY A 162 8.83 3.23 -6.67
N ALA A 163 10.00 3.83 -6.83
CA ALA A 163 10.94 3.55 -7.90
C ALA A 163 12.24 2.99 -7.34
N PHE A 164 12.83 2.05 -8.06
CA PHE A 164 13.97 1.25 -7.64
C PHE A 164 15.02 1.26 -8.75
N ASN A 165 16.27 1.54 -8.40
CA ASN A 165 17.39 1.40 -9.31
C ASN A 165 18.07 0.04 -9.09
N PHE A 166 18.16 -0.74 -10.16
CA PHE A 166 18.91 -1.98 -10.26
C PHE A 166 20.18 -1.65 -11.01
N THR A 167 21.28 -1.42 -10.27
CA THR A 167 22.51 -0.90 -10.87
C THR A 167 23.46 -2.01 -11.25
N ASN A 168 24.09 -1.87 -12.42
CA ASN A 168 25.15 -2.77 -12.89
C ASN A 168 26.51 -2.50 -12.20
N ASN A 169 26.59 -1.48 -11.32
CA ASN A 169 27.77 -1.12 -10.54
C ASN A 169 29.01 -0.78 -11.39
N ASN A 170 28.83 -0.19 -12.57
CA ASN A 170 29.92 0.29 -13.44
C ASN A 170 30.35 1.75 -13.15
N GLU A 171 29.79 2.37 -12.11
CA GLU A 171 30.01 3.77 -11.71
C GLU A 171 29.49 4.83 -12.70
N ASP A 172 28.68 4.42 -13.69
CA ASP A 172 27.96 5.31 -14.59
C ASP A 172 26.45 5.04 -14.54
N GLU A 173 25.68 5.84 -15.26
CA GLU A 173 24.24 5.74 -15.32
C GLU A 173 23.70 4.75 -16.37
N SER A 174 24.56 4.29 -17.29
CA SER A 174 24.19 3.48 -18.44
C SER A 174 24.08 2.00 -18.07
N GLY A 175 23.00 1.37 -18.52
CA GLY A 175 22.74 -0.05 -18.25
C GLY A 175 22.08 -0.31 -16.89
N ASP A 176 21.93 0.72 -16.06
CA ASP A 176 21.07 0.69 -14.88
C ASP A 176 19.60 0.52 -15.29
N GLN A 177 18.85 -0.20 -14.46
CA GLN A 177 17.47 -0.54 -14.73
C GLN A 177 16.55 0.04 -13.66
N ILE A 178 15.64 0.91 -14.08
CA ILE A 178 14.62 1.45 -13.18
C ILE A 178 13.39 0.55 -13.18
N ARG A 179 12.93 0.18 -11.99
CA ARG A 179 11.67 -0.51 -11.77
C ARG A 179 10.73 0.30 -10.91
N THR A 180 9.43 0.15 -11.10
CA THR A 180 8.41 0.79 -10.27
C THR A 180 7.50 -0.23 -9.62
N SER A 181 7.01 0.09 -8.42
CA SER A 181 6.02 -0.73 -7.73
C SER A 181 5.09 0.16 -6.92
N THR A 182 3.90 -0.35 -6.65
CA THR A 182 2.90 0.33 -5.85
C THR A 182 2.29 -0.61 -4.81
N LEU A 183 1.88 -0.04 -3.69
CA LEU A 183 1.07 -0.70 -2.67
C LEU A 183 -0.06 0.23 -2.28
N THR A 184 -1.31 -0.16 -2.55
CA THR A 184 -2.48 0.58 -2.12
C THR A 184 -3.07 -0.05 -0.86
N ILE A 185 -3.24 0.75 0.17
CA ILE A 185 -3.77 0.35 1.47
C ILE A 185 -5.07 1.12 1.71
N GLN A 186 -6.16 0.40 1.98
CA GLN A 186 -7.46 1.00 2.26
C GLN A 186 -7.54 1.48 3.71
N GLU A 187 -8.33 2.52 3.96
CA GLU A 187 -8.74 2.87 5.33
C GLU A 187 -9.67 1.78 5.86
N ASP A 188 -9.37 1.25 7.04
CA ASP A 188 -10.28 0.40 7.78
C ASP A 188 -11.32 1.28 8.45
N PHE A 189 -12.53 1.29 7.89
CA PHE A 189 -13.64 2.08 8.40
C PHE A 189 -14.27 1.49 9.67
N GLY A 190 -13.74 0.39 10.23
CA GLY A 190 -14.22 -0.18 11.49
C GLY A 190 -15.69 -0.61 11.45
N VAL A 191 -16.27 -0.75 10.26
CA VAL A 191 -17.58 -1.37 10.05
C VAL A 191 -17.32 -2.85 9.79
N GLY A 192 -17.50 -3.68 10.82
CA GLY A 192 -17.23 -5.11 10.79
C GLY A 192 -18.00 -5.83 9.66
N ILE A 193 -17.35 -5.99 8.51
CA ILE A 193 -17.64 -7.00 7.49
C ILE A 193 -16.30 -7.49 6.93
N ASN A 194 -15.36 -7.85 7.82
CA ASN A 194 -14.10 -8.50 7.45
C ASN A 194 -13.92 -9.81 8.22
N ASP A 195 -14.96 -10.64 8.22
CA ASP A 195 -14.87 -12.10 8.43
C ASP A 195 -15.46 -12.85 7.24
N ALA A 196 -15.08 -12.46 6.03
CA ALA A 196 -15.31 -13.26 4.83
C ALA A 196 -14.45 -14.54 4.76
N LYS A 197 -13.83 -14.95 5.89
CA LYS A 197 -13.19 -16.26 6.02
C LYS A 197 -14.01 -17.30 6.76
N ASP A 198 -15.07 -16.90 7.48
CA ASP A 198 -15.97 -17.84 8.16
C ASP A 198 -17.45 -17.51 7.98
N LEU A 199 -17.92 -17.47 6.73
CA LEU A 199 -19.29 -17.08 6.41
C LEU A 199 -20.32 -18.09 6.95
N VAL A 200 -20.87 -17.79 8.12
CA VAL A 200 -22.20 -18.26 8.50
C VAL A 200 -23.19 -17.49 7.62
N ALA A 201 -23.73 -18.10 6.55
CA ALA A 201 -24.82 -17.46 5.83
C ALA A 201 -26.08 -17.50 6.71
N LEU A 202 -26.89 -16.43 6.77
CA LEU A 202 -28.23 -16.46 7.38
C LEU A 202 -29.24 -15.99 6.33
N GLN A 203 -30.18 -16.87 5.97
CA GLN A 203 -31.24 -16.63 5.00
C GLN A 203 -32.61 -16.86 5.64
N LEU A 204 -33.56 -15.97 5.32
CA LEU A 204 -34.95 -16.06 5.76
C LEU A 204 -35.88 -16.02 4.54
N TYR A 205 -36.79 -16.98 4.39
CA TYR A 205 -37.76 -17.01 3.30
C TYR A 205 -39.08 -17.69 3.73
N PRO A 206 -40.27 -17.18 3.37
CA PRO A 206 -40.49 -15.94 2.63
C PRO A 206 -40.27 -14.70 3.50
N ASN A 207 -39.97 -13.57 2.87
CA ASN A 207 -39.96 -12.26 3.51
C ASN A 207 -40.48 -11.22 2.51
N PRO A 208 -41.67 -10.62 2.70
CA PRO A 208 -42.54 -10.75 3.87
C PRO A 208 -43.10 -12.16 4.11
N ALA A 209 -43.35 -12.49 5.38
CA ALA A 209 -43.86 -13.76 5.87
C ALA A 209 -45.30 -13.61 6.36
N THR A 210 -46.15 -14.60 6.13
CA THR A 210 -47.50 -14.64 6.72
C THR A 210 -47.43 -15.33 8.10
N ASP A 211 -47.29 -16.65 8.09
CA ASP A 211 -47.31 -17.45 9.32
C ASP A 211 -45.99 -18.17 9.61
N ASN A 212 -45.09 -18.29 8.64
CA ASN A 212 -43.86 -19.03 8.80
C ASN A 212 -42.70 -18.44 8.00
N ILE A 213 -41.49 -18.78 8.45
CA ILE A 213 -40.24 -18.56 7.72
C ILE A 213 -39.41 -19.84 7.74
N GLN A 214 -38.78 -20.14 6.62
CA GLN A 214 -37.59 -20.96 6.53
C GLN A 214 -36.39 -20.13 6.92
N LEU A 215 -35.66 -20.60 7.92
CA LEU A 215 -34.40 -20.04 8.36
C LEU A 215 -33.30 -21.03 8.00
N SER A 216 -32.36 -20.59 7.17
CA SER A 216 -31.22 -21.39 6.72
C SER A 216 -29.89 -20.76 7.11
N TYR A 217 -28.96 -21.56 7.61
CA TYR A 217 -27.59 -21.14 7.92
C TYR A 217 -26.56 -22.26 7.81
N SER A 218 -25.29 -21.87 7.69
CA SER A 218 -24.16 -22.79 7.55
C SER A 218 -23.14 -22.56 8.66
N LEU A 219 -22.61 -23.62 9.26
CA LEU A 219 -21.55 -23.55 10.27
C LEU A 219 -20.28 -24.20 9.70
N ASN A 220 -19.15 -23.51 9.76
CA ASN A 220 -17.86 -24.02 9.29
C ASN A 220 -17.15 -24.91 10.33
N SER A 221 -17.54 -24.80 11.60
CA SER A 221 -16.96 -25.53 12.72
C SER A 221 -18.03 -25.79 13.79
N THR A 222 -17.73 -26.71 14.71
CA THR A 222 -18.60 -27.02 15.84
C THR A 222 -18.58 -25.89 16.85
N GLN A 223 -19.72 -25.25 17.10
CA GLN A 223 -19.81 -24.07 17.95
C GLN A 223 -21.20 -23.90 18.57
N ARG A 224 -21.29 -23.06 19.62
CA ARG A 224 -22.57 -22.68 20.22
C ARG A 224 -23.32 -21.70 19.32
N VAL A 225 -24.57 -22.02 19.01
CA VAL A 225 -25.48 -21.25 18.17
C VAL A 225 -26.64 -20.73 19.01
N VAL A 226 -26.87 -19.42 18.96
CA VAL A 226 -28.04 -18.78 19.57
C VAL A 226 -28.76 -17.98 18.49
N ILE A 227 -30.00 -18.37 18.19
CA ILE A 227 -30.88 -17.64 17.29
C ILE A 227 -32.01 -17.06 18.12
N SER A 228 -32.21 -15.74 18.04
CA SER A 228 -33.22 -15.04 18.81
C SER A 228 -34.07 -14.14 17.92
N LEU A 229 -35.35 -14.02 18.26
CA LEU A 229 -36.30 -13.10 17.65
C LEU A 229 -36.44 -11.85 18.54
N TYR A 230 -36.36 -10.67 17.95
CA TYR A 230 -36.51 -9.38 18.61
C TYR A 230 -37.60 -8.53 17.94
N ASN A 231 -38.26 -7.67 18.72
CA ASN A 231 -39.13 -6.62 18.19
C ASN A 231 -38.32 -5.38 17.76
N LEU A 232 -38.99 -4.37 17.18
CA LEU A 232 -38.36 -3.11 16.75
C LEU A 232 -37.78 -2.26 17.90
N SER A 233 -38.23 -2.45 19.15
CA SER A 233 -37.64 -1.76 20.29
C SER A 233 -36.37 -2.43 20.80
N GLY A 234 -35.90 -3.50 20.15
CA GLY A 234 -34.72 -4.27 20.56
C GLY A 234 -34.98 -5.22 21.73
N SER A 235 -36.24 -5.43 22.12
CA SER A 235 -36.59 -6.39 23.17
C SER A 235 -36.60 -7.81 22.60
N LYS A 236 -35.88 -8.72 23.27
CA LYS A 236 -35.87 -10.15 22.92
C LYS A 236 -37.24 -10.76 23.20
N ILE A 237 -37.85 -11.36 22.19
CA ILE A 237 -39.15 -12.04 22.28
C ILE A 237 -38.92 -13.51 22.67
N THR A 238 -38.08 -14.22 21.92
CA THR A 238 -37.82 -15.65 22.15
C THR A 238 -36.47 -16.09 21.57
N GLU A 239 -36.02 -17.28 21.95
CA GLU A 239 -34.89 -17.99 21.36
C GLU A 239 -35.41 -19.16 20.52
N LEU A 240 -35.05 -19.16 19.23
CA LEU A 240 -35.41 -20.19 18.26
C LEU A 240 -34.43 -21.37 18.30
N VAL A 241 -33.16 -21.09 18.64
CA VAL A 241 -32.07 -22.06 18.81
C VAL A 241 -31.18 -21.57 19.95
N ASN A 242 -30.72 -22.47 20.82
CA ASN A 242 -29.74 -22.16 21.86
C ASN A 242 -28.95 -23.41 22.29
N GLU A 243 -28.10 -23.91 21.40
CA GLU A 243 -27.39 -25.19 21.60
C GLU A 243 -26.02 -25.21 20.90
N THR A 244 -25.21 -26.24 21.17
CA THR A 244 -23.97 -26.49 20.45
C THR A 244 -24.25 -27.38 19.25
N GLN A 245 -23.87 -26.92 18.05
CA GLN A 245 -24.13 -27.59 16.79
C GLN A 245 -22.81 -27.92 16.09
N GLN A 246 -22.80 -29.02 15.33
CA GLN A 246 -21.62 -29.44 14.54
C GLN A 246 -21.49 -28.59 13.27
N ALA A 247 -20.33 -28.63 12.62
CA ALA A 247 -20.18 -28.05 11.29
C ALA A 247 -21.20 -28.66 10.30
N GLY A 248 -21.85 -27.83 9.49
CA GLY A 248 -22.88 -28.28 8.55
C GLY A 248 -23.89 -27.21 8.14
N ASN A 249 -24.84 -27.60 7.30
CA ASN A 249 -25.94 -26.74 6.85
C ASN A 249 -27.21 -27.06 7.64
N TYR A 250 -27.89 -26.01 8.10
CA TYR A 250 -29.10 -26.07 8.89
C TYR A 250 -30.22 -25.34 8.15
N ASN A 251 -31.40 -25.93 8.11
CA ASN A 251 -32.61 -25.37 7.50
C ASN A 251 -33.82 -25.83 8.31
N ALA A 252 -34.55 -24.90 8.90
CA ALA A 252 -35.72 -25.19 9.73
C ALA A 252 -36.84 -24.17 9.50
N ALA A 253 -38.08 -24.65 9.62
CA ALA A 253 -39.28 -23.84 9.60
C ALA A 253 -39.57 -23.29 11.00
N TYR A 254 -39.85 -21.99 11.11
CA TYR A 254 -40.28 -21.36 12.35
C TYR A 254 -41.63 -20.68 12.16
N SER A 255 -42.58 -20.99 13.05
CA SER A 255 -43.87 -20.32 13.07
C SER A 255 -43.71 -18.91 13.64
N LEU A 256 -44.32 -17.95 12.95
CA LEU A 256 -44.55 -16.60 13.41
C LEU A 256 -46.03 -16.34 13.74
N SER A 257 -46.91 -17.35 13.62
CA SER A 257 -48.38 -17.24 13.77
C SER A 257 -48.81 -16.42 14.98
N ASP A 258 -48.12 -16.60 16.11
CA ASP A 258 -48.50 -16.04 17.41
C ASP A 258 -48.06 -14.58 17.60
N TYR A 259 -47.33 -14.02 16.63
CA TYR A 259 -46.86 -12.64 16.65
C TYR A 259 -47.76 -11.74 15.80
N SER A 260 -47.93 -10.49 16.22
CA SER A 260 -48.66 -9.47 15.46
C SER A 260 -48.00 -9.16 14.12
N THR A 261 -48.76 -8.63 13.16
CA THR A 261 -48.22 -7.97 11.97
C THR A 261 -47.22 -6.89 12.37
N GLY A 262 -46.06 -6.87 11.72
CA GLY A 262 -44.98 -5.94 12.06
C GLY A 262 -43.61 -6.36 11.58
N VAL A 263 -42.60 -5.58 11.97
CA VAL A 263 -41.20 -5.85 11.64
C VAL A 263 -40.51 -6.47 12.85
N TYR A 264 -39.73 -7.52 12.59
CA TYR A 264 -38.94 -8.22 13.59
C TYR A 264 -37.50 -8.38 13.10
N MET A 265 -36.59 -8.61 14.06
CA MET A 265 -35.20 -8.92 13.79
C MET A 265 -34.89 -10.33 14.27
N ILE A 266 -34.37 -11.16 13.38
CA ILE A 266 -33.71 -12.43 13.72
C ILE A 266 -32.23 -12.14 13.90
N VAL A 267 -31.69 -12.49 15.06
CA VAL A 267 -30.27 -12.36 15.38
C VAL A 267 -29.70 -13.75 15.61
N LEU A 268 -28.72 -14.13 14.81
CA LEU A 268 -27.90 -15.32 14.96
C LEU A 268 -26.58 -14.92 15.61
N LYS A 269 -26.25 -15.53 16.74
CA LYS A 269 -24.96 -15.39 17.42
C LYS A 269 -24.26 -16.73 17.45
N THR A 270 -23.00 -16.75 17.04
CA THR A 270 -22.13 -17.93 17.07
C THR A 270 -20.76 -17.51 17.55
N GLY A 271 -20.24 -18.02 18.67
CA GLY A 271 -18.89 -17.70 19.16
C GLY A 271 -18.51 -16.21 19.09
N GLU A 272 -17.84 -15.83 18.00
CA GLU A 272 -17.34 -14.48 17.70
C GLU A 272 -18.21 -13.66 16.72
N GLN A 273 -19.18 -14.27 16.04
CA GLN A 273 -20.01 -13.64 15.02
C GLN A 273 -21.43 -13.32 15.50
N THR A 274 -21.97 -12.20 15.02
CA THR A 274 -23.39 -11.84 15.16
C THR A 274 -23.94 -11.40 13.82
N LEU A 275 -24.99 -12.06 13.35
CA LEU A 275 -25.68 -11.75 12.11
C LEU A 275 -27.13 -11.37 12.40
N THR A 276 -27.59 -10.30 11.76
CA THR A 276 -28.96 -9.82 11.91
C THR A 276 -29.68 -9.85 10.56
N ARG A 277 -30.94 -10.29 10.56
CA ARG A 277 -31.85 -10.24 9.41
C ARG A 277 -33.21 -9.69 9.84
N LYS A 278 -33.72 -8.77 9.03
CA LYS A 278 -35.07 -8.23 9.16
C LYS A 278 -36.07 -9.20 8.56
N VAL A 279 -37.15 -9.49 9.26
CA VAL A 279 -38.34 -10.18 8.73
C VAL A 279 -39.57 -9.28 8.90
N VAL A 280 -40.39 -9.19 7.86
CA VAL A 280 -41.67 -8.48 7.88
C VAL A 280 -42.75 -9.53 8.00
N LYS A 281 -43.50 -9.55 9.11
CA LYS A 281 -44.72 -10.34 9.25
C LYS A 281 -45.92 -9.53 8.76
N LEU A 282 -46.69 -10.10 7.84
CA LEU A 282 -47.95 -9.56 7.33
C LEU A 282 -49.12 -9.87 8.27
#